data_AF-A0AAN7LJ18-F1
#
_entry.id   AF-A0AAN7LJ18-F1
#
_cell.length_a   1.000
_cell.length_b   1.000
_cell.length_c   1.000
_cell.angle_alpha   90.00
_cell.angle_beta   90.00
_cell.angle_gamma   90.00
#
_symmetry.space_group_name_H-M   'P 1'
#
loop_
_entity.id
_entity.type
_entity.pdbx_description
1 polymer ?
#
loop_
_entity_poly.entity_id
_entity_poly.type
_entity_poly.pdbx_seq_one_letter_code
_entity_poly.pdbx_strand_id
1 'polypeptide(L)'
;MAAKVHVRSNSFPSRTHPVTIDVEEHLLRIQSSEAASTSSSSVSSVSQKLGSLKDLHDSISDWLQLSQTQHALSNQINRKSLECLLDGSLVALDVCGTLQDIVSQMKGCIQELESSFRRKRAVNLSLASEVESYFCSRKKIKKLASKTLSSLKRMEKQNDLKNDSLEDEAALNLLRQVHLANISVFESFLCFLSRPHMRSSSWPLVSKVMWTKRVSSGASEANEAEELDINLLSLKSSKVQNIQACDVLKLAGALESGIGEIEDALDCIFRCLVKTRVSLLNIISS
;
A
#
# COMPACT_ATOMS: atom_id res chain seq x y z
N MET A 1 -37.75 -24.91 -57.37
CA MET A 1 -36.58 -25.37 -56.59
C MET A 1 -36.49 -24.53 -55.33
N ALA A 2 -36.77 -25.12 -54.16
CA ALA A 2 -36.73 -24.40 -52.89
C ALA A 2 -35.28 -24.25 -52.43
N ALA A 3 -34.84 -23.01 -52.21
CA ALA A 3 -33.50 -22.71 -51.69
C ALA A 3 -33.40 -23.20 -50.24
N LYS A 4 -32.50 -24.15 -50.00
CA LYS A 4 -32.16 -24.69 -48.69
C LYS A 4 -31.35 -23.63 -47.94
N VAL A 5 -32.01 -22.80 -47.13
CA VAL A 5 -31.34 -21.81 -46.29
C VAL A 5 -30.62 -22.55 -45.17
N HIS A 6 -29.29 -22.54 -45.22
CA HIS A 6 -28.44 -23.11 -44.19
C HIS A 6 -28.38 -22.11 -43.02
N VAL A 7 -29.09 -22.42 -41.94
CA VAL A 7 -28.99 -21.68 -40.67
C VAL A 7 -27.59 -21.88 -40.12
N ARG A 8 -26.73 -20.87 -40.25
CA ARG A 8 -25.44 -20.81 -39.56
C ARG A 8 -25.71 -20.54 -38.08
N SER A 9 -25.15 -21.38 -37.22
CA SER A 9 -25.23 -21.20 -35.77
C SER A 9 -24.48 -19.92 -35.39
N ASN A 10 -25.18 -18.99 -34.74
CA ASN A 10 -24.54 -17.84 -34.11
C ASN A 10 -23.86 -18.34 -32.83
N SER A 11 -22.55 -18.54 -32.87
CA SER A 11 -21.76 -18.72 -31.66
C SER A 11 -21.87 -17.43 -30.84
N PHE A 12 -22.59 -17.49 -29.72
CA PHE A 12 -22.53 -16.44 -28.69
C PHE A 12 -21.06 -16.21 -28.31
N PRO A 13 -20.64 -14.96 -28.02
CA PRO A 13 -19.30 -14.73 -27.49
C PRO A 13 -19.11 -15.63 -26.26
N SER A 14 -17.99 -16.36 -26.23
CA SER A 14 -17.62 -17.25 -25.13
C SER A 14 -17.76 -16.47 -23.81
N ARG A 15 -18.64 -16.92 -22.92
CA ARG A 15 -18.77 -16.34 -21.58
C ARG A 15 -17.40 -16.41 -20.91
N THR A 16 -16.88 -15.25 -20.48
CA THR A 16 -15.70 -15.17 -19.61
C THR A 16 -15.98 -15.96 -18.33
N HIS A 17 -14.97 -16.69 -17.85
CA HIS A 17 -15.10 -17.52 -16.66
C HIS A 17 -15.43 -16.63 -15.42
N PRO A 18 -16.34 -17.04 -14.51
CA PRO A 18 -16.72 -16.23 -13.35
C PRO A 18 -15.54 -15.72 -12.51
N VAL A 19 -14.50 -16.55 -12.34
CA VAL A 19 -13.27 -16.19 -11.61
C VAL A 19 -12.48 -15.08 -12.32
N THR A 20 -12.49 -15.02 -13.66
CA THR A 20 -11.83 -13.92 -14.40
C THR A 20 -12.56 -12.60 -14.16
N ILE A 21 -13.90 -12.64 -14.13
CA ILE A 21 -14.73 -11.46 -13.86
C ILE A 21 -14.47 -10.92 -12.44
N ASP A 22 -14.30 -11.82 -11.47
CA ASP A 22 -14.01 -11.47 -10.08
C ASP A 22 -12.68 -10.71 -9.96
N VAL A 23 -11.61 -11.23 -10.58
CA VAL A 23 -10.30 -10.54 -10.64
C VAL A 23 -10.41 -9.15 -11.26
N GLU A 24 -11.13 -9.02 -12.38
CA GLU A 24 -11.36 -7.74 -13.06
C GLU A 24 -12.14 -6.75 -12.17
N GLU A 25 -13.16 -7.22 -11.44
CA GLU A 25 -13.93 -6.39 -10.51
C GLU A 25 -13.06 -5.87 -9.36
N HIS A 26 -12.24 -6.75 -8.76
CA HIS A 26 -11.29 -6.38 -7.73
C HIS A 26 -10.26 -5.34 -8.22
N LEU A 27 -9.75 -5.49 -9.45
CA LEU A 27 -8.86 -4.50 -10.07
C LEU A 27 -9.55 -3.14 -10.28
N LEU A 28 -10.76 -3.13 -10.83
CA LEU A 28 -11.54 -1.92 -11.04
C LEU A 28 -11.84 -1.21 -9.72
N ARG A 29 -12.09 -1.95 -8.64
CA ARG A 29 -12.32 -1.39 -7.30
C ARG A 29 -11.07 -0.68 -6.76
N ILE A 30 -9.89 -1.30 -6.90
CA ILE A 30 -8.61 -0.69 -6.50
C ILE A 30 -8.35 0.59 -7.31
N GLN A 31 -8.48 0.52 -8.63
CA GLN A 31 -8.27 1.66 -9.53
C GLN A 31 -9.25 2.82 -9.27
N SER A 32 -10.54 2.50 -9.06
CA SER A 32 -11.56 3.51 -8.75
C SER A 32 -11.29 4.19 -7.40
N SER A 33 -10.81 3.43 -6.41
CA SER A 33 -10.43 3.95 -5.10
C SER A 33 -9.21 4.88 -5.18
N GLU A 34 -8.32 4.66 -6.15
CA GLU A 34 -7.18 5.53 -6.43
C GLU A 34 -7.60 6.84 -7.11
N ALA A 35 -8.46 6.78 -8.13
CA ALA A 35 -8.95 7.95 -8.85
C ALA A 35 -9.82 8.88 -7.98
N ALA A 36 -10.60 8.30 -7.05
CA ALA A 36 -11.45 9.06 -6.14
C ALA A 36 -10.70 9.65 -4.92
N SER A 37 -9.56 9.06 -4.54
CA SER A 37 -8.85 9.42 -3.31
C SER A 37 -7.56 10.17 -3.60
N THR A 38 -7.61 11.51 -3.64
CA THR A 38 -6.41 12.37 -3.64
C THR A 38 -5.62 12.31 -2.32
N SER A 39 -6.05 11.52 -1.34
CA SER A 39 -5.43 11.47 -0.02
C SER A 39 -5.49 10.05 0.57
N SER A 40 -4.41 9.29 0.42
CA SER A 40 -4.08 8.18 1.34
C SER A 40 -3.60 8.78 2.68
N SER A 41 -4.46 9.55 3.34
CA SER A 41 -4.13 10.32 4.52
C SER A 41 -4.55 9.65 5.81
N SER A 42 -5.15 8.46 5.78
CA SER A 42 -5.55 7.75 7.01
C SER A 42 -5.13 6.29 7.02
N VAL A 43 -4.94 5.76 8.23
CA VAL A 43 -4.68 4.34 8.48
C VAL A 43 -5.83 3.48 7.97
N SER A 44 -7.08 3.93 8.15
CA SER A 44 -8.26 3.22 7.64
C SER A 44 -8.26 3.12 6.11
N SER A 45 -7.91 4.21 5.41
CA SER A 45 -7.84 4.20 3.94
C SER A 45 -6.74 3.26 3.43
N VAL A 46 -5.57 3.26 4.08
CA VAL A 46 -4.47 2.33 3.77
C VAL A 46 -4.90 0.88 4.01
N SER A 47 -5.53 0.61 5.15
CA SER A 47 -6.00 -0.73 5.53
C SER A 47 -7.03 -1.25 4.53
N GLN A 48 -7.97 -0.41 4.09
CA GLN A 48 -8.94 -0.76 3.06
C GLN A 48 -8.29 -1.09 1.71
N LYS A 49 -7.28 -0.30 1.29
CA LYS A 49 -6.54 -0.56 0.04
C LYS A 49 -5.76 -1.89 0.11
N LEU A 50 -5.11 -2.17 1.25
CA LEU A 50 -4.42 -3.44 1.48
C LEU A 50 -5.40 -4.61 1.55
N GLY A 51 -6.55 -4.45 2.20
CA GLY A 51 -7.62 -5.46 2.20
C GLY A 51 -8.11 -5.77 0.79
N SER A 52 -8.37 -4.74 -0.01
CA SER A 52 -8.79 -4.91 -1.41
C SER A 52 -7.72 -5.64 -2.24
N LEU A 53 -6.44 -5.34 -2.00
CA LEU A 53 -5.31 -6.02 -2.65
C LEU A 53 -5.19 -7.48 -2.21
N LYS A 54 -5.42 -7.77 -0.94
CA LYS A 54 -5.47 -9.14 -0.42
C LYS A 54 -6.56 -9.94 -1.14
N ASP A 55 -7.78 -9.42 -1.21
CA ASP A 55 -8.90 -10.12 -1.86
C ASP A 55 -8.63 -10.34 -3.37
N LEU A 56 -7.97 -9.39 -4.04
CA LEU A 56 -7.50 -9.56 -5.42
C LEU A 56 -6.54 -10.75 -5.54
N HIS A 57 -5.58 -10.88 -4.62
CA HIS A 57 -4.62 -11.97 -4.63
C HIS A 57 -5.25 -13.33 -4.33
N ASP A 58 -6.24 -13.39 -3.45
CA ASP A 58 -7.02 -14.60 -3.21
C ASP A 58 -7.73 -15.04 -4.50
N SER A 59 -8.33 -14.10 -5.23
CA SER A 59 -8.96 -14.34 -6.55
C SER A 59 -7.94 -14.81 -7.61
N ILE A 60 -6.73 -14.23 -7.61
CA ILE A 60 -5.65 -14.61 -8.54
C ILE A 60 -5.14 -16.02 -8.28
N SER A 61 -5.07 -16.43 -7.01
CA SER A 61 -4.69 -17.80 -6.64
C SER A 61 -5.62 -18.83 -7.28
N ASP A 62 -6.93 -18.56 -7.31
CA ASP A 62 -7.93 -19.44 -7.94
C ASP A 62 -7.89 -19.34 -9.47
N TRP A 63 -7.69 -18.12 -10.00
CA TRP A 63 -7.60 -17.89 -11.44
C TRP A 63 -6.42 -18.62 -12.09
N LEU A 64 -5.26 -18.67 -11.42
CA LEU A 64 -4.07 -19.38 -11.91
C LEU A 64 -4.21 -20.92 -11.88
N GLN A 65 -5.19 -21.45 -11.17
CA GLN A 65 -5.48 -22.89 -11.15
C GLN A 65 -6.35 -23.34 -12.33
N LEU A 66 -6.97 -22.40 -13.06
CA LEU A 66 -7.80 -22.72 -14.22
C LEU A 66 -6.94 -23.27 -15.37
N SER A 67 -7.32 -24.42 -15.91
CA SER A 67 -6.59 -25.04 -17.03
C SER A 67 -6.50 -24.13 -18.25
N GLN A 68 -7.56 -23.34 -18.53
CA GLN A 68 -7.55 -22.38 -19.63
C GLN A 68 -6.48 -21.29 -19.42
N THR A 69 -6.35 -20.78 -18.20
CA THR A 69 -5.32 -19.80 -17.82
C THR A 69 -3.92 -20.41 -17.96
N GLN A 70 -3.73 -21.63 -17.45
CA GLN A 70 -2.44 -22.32 -17.53
C GLN A 70 -2.01 -22.57 -18.98
N HIS A 71 -2.94 -23.04 -19.84
CA HIS A 71 -2.68 -23.22 -21.26
C HIS A 71 -2.37 -21.91 -22.00
N ALA A 72 -3.07 -20.82 -21.66
CA ALA A 72 -2.75 -19.51 -22.22
C ALA A 72 -1.34 -19.07 -21.82
N LEU A 73 -0.96 -19.23 -20.56
CA LEU A 73 0.34 -18.79 -20.04
C LEU A 73 1.53 -19.69 -20.43
N SER A 74 1.31 -20.99 -20.73
CA SER A 74 2.38 -21.95 -21.04
C SER A 74 2.95 -21.83 -22.47
N ASN A 75 2.36 -21.01 -23.34
CA ASN A 75 2.85 -20.82 -24.72
C ASN A 75 4.27 -20.18 -24.73
N GLN A 76 5.16 -20.61 -25.65
CA GLN A 76 6.56 -20.14 -25.71
C GLN A 76 6.67 -18.62 -25.90
N ILE A 77 5.73 -17.99 -26.60
CA ILE A 77 5.66 -16.53 -26.76
C ILE A 77 5.49 -15.84 -25.40
N ASN A 78 4.73 -16.45 -24.49
CA ASN A 78 4.41 -15.91 -23.19
C ASN A 78 5.53 -16.11 -22.16
N ARG A 79 6.45 -17.05 -22.41
CA ARG A 79 7.56 -17.37 -21.50
C ARG A 79 8.41 -16.15 -21.14
N LYS A 80 8.85 -15.37 -22.14
CA LYS A 80 9.68 -14.17 -21.90
C LYS A 80 8.91 -13.07 -21.16
N SER A 81 7.64 -12.86 -21.50
CA SER A 81 6.76 -11.92 -20.80
C SER A 81 6.56 -12.34 -19.33
N LEU A 82 6.40 -13.63 -19.11
CA LEU A 82 6.18 -14.21 -17.80
C LEU A 82 7.45 -14.18 -16.94
N GLU A 83 8.63 -14.33 -17.53
CA GLU A 83 9.92 -14.06 -16.87
C GLU A 83 10.01 -12.60 -16.41
N CYS A 84 9.59 -11.63 -17.22
CA CYS A 84 9.52 -10.23 -16.79
C CYS A 84 8.49 -10.00 -15.66
N LEU A 85 7.34 -10.66 -15.69
CA LEU A 85 6.37 -10.62 -14.60
C LEU A 85 6.91 -11.27 -13.32
N LEU A 86 7.69 -12.34 -13.45
CA LEU A 86 8.41 -12.94 -12.33
C LEU A 86 9.42 -11.94 -11.76
N ASP A 87 10.23 -11.27 -12.58
CA ASP A 87 11.13 -10.22 -12.08
C ASP A 87 10.35 -9.13 -11.33
N GLY A 88 9.24 -8.66 -11.89
CA GLY A 88 8.34 -7.70 -11.23
C GLY A 88 7.76 -8.22 -9.89
N SER A 89 7.38 -9.50 -9.83
CA SER A 89 6.87 -10.11 -8.59
C SER A 89 7.95 -10.18 -7.50
N LEU A 90 9.22 -10.36 -7.86
CA LEU A 90 10.33 -10.34 -6.91
C LEU A 90 10.50 -8.95 -6.30
N VAL A 91 10.43 -7.91 -7.14
CA VAL A 91 10.43 -6.51 -6.66
C VAL A 91 9.27 -6.24 -5.70
N ALA A 92 8.08 -6.73 -6.02
CA ALA A 92 6.91 -6.58 -5.15
C ALA A 92 7.12 -7.28 -3.79
N LEU A 93 7.72 -8.48 -3.79
CA LEU A 93 8.08 -9.20 -2.55
C LEU A 93 9.11 -8.43 -1.72
N ASP A 94 10.17 -7.90 -2.33
CA ASP A 94 11.20 -7.14 -1.62
C ASP A 94 10.62 -5.88 -0.97
N VAL A 95 9.74 -5.18 -1.68
CA VAL A 95 9.03 -3.99 -1.16
C VAL A 95 8.07 -4.38 -0.05
N CYS A 96 7.29 -5.45 -0.22
CA CYS A 96 6.35 -5.95 0.78
C CYS A 96 7.07 -6.35 2.08
N GLY A 97 8.21 -7.06 1.98
CA GLY A 97 9.06 -7.40 3.13
C GLY A 97 9.61 -6.15 3.83
N THR A 98 10.08 -5.18 3.05
CA THR A 98 10.53 -3.89 3.63
C THR A 98 9.39 -3.14 4.32
N LEU A 99 8.17 -3.22 3.80
CA LEU A 99 6.98 -2.62 4.41
C LEU A 99 6.61 -3.32 5.73
N GLN A 100 6.69 -4.64 5.80
CA GLN A 100 6.51 -5.40 7.05
C GLN A 100 7.52 -4.92 8.11
N ASP A 101 8.81 -4.82 7.77
CA ASP A 101 9.84 -4.33 8.69
C ASP A 101 9.57 -2.90 9.19
N ILE A 102 9.07 -2.02 8.32
CA ILE A 102 8.73 -0.64 8.69
C ILE A 102 7.51 -0.62 9.62
N VAL A 103 6.49 -1.42 9.32
CA VAL A 103 5.26 -1.54 10.11
C VAL A 103 5.55 -2.08 11.50
N SER A 104 6.33 -3.17 11.60
CA SER A 104 6.72 -3.74 12.88
C SER A 104 7.53 -2.76 13.73
N GLN A 105 8.43 -1.98 13.11
CA GLN A 105 9.15 -0.90 13.81
C GLN A 105 8.21 0.21 14.31
N MET A 106 7.22 0.61 13.50
CA MET A 106 6.25 1.63 13.88
C MET A 106 5.36 1.16 15.03
N LYS A 107 4.85 -0.07 14.95
CA LYS A 107 4.09 -0.71 16.02
C LYS A 107 4.91 -0.78 17.31
N GLY A 108 6.13 -1.29 17.24
CA GLY A 108 7.04 -1.39 18.39
C GLY A 108 7.32 -0.03 19.05
N CYS A 109 7.60 1.03 18.26
CA CYS A 109 7.86 2.34 18.87
C CYS A 109 6.61 2.96 19.52
N ILE A 110 5.40 2.67 19.03
CA ILE A 110 4.15 3.11 19.64
C ILE A 110 3.89 2.33 20.94
N GLN A 111 4.08 1.01 20.94
CA GLN A 111 3.93 0.17 22.14
C GLN A 111 4.93 0.56 23.24
N GLU A 112 6.17 0.87 22.88
CA GLU A 112 7.19 1.37 23.82
C GLU A 112 6.80 2.72 24.43
N LEU A 113 6.25 3.62 23.60
CA LEU A 113 5.74 4.91 24.05
C LEU A 113 4.59 4.72 25.04
N GLU A 114 3.59 3.92 24.68
CA GLU A 114 2.42 3.66 25.52
C GLU A 114 2.80 3.00 26.85
N SER A 115 3.62 1.94 26.82
CA SER A 115 4.05 1.24 28.02
C SER A 115 4.82 2.16 28.96
N SER A 116 5.66 3.04 28.42
CA SER A 116 6.42 4.00 29.21
C SER A 116 5.54 5.09 29.80
N PHE A 117 4.56 5.60 29.04
CA PHE A 117 3.55 6.54 29.54
C PHE A 117 2.72 5.93 30.68
N ARG A 118 2.25 4.69 30.53
CA ARG A 118 1.48 3.98 31.56
C ARG A 118 2.30 3.78 32.84
N ARG A 119 3.57 3.38 32.73
CA ARG A 119 4.48 3.21 33.88
C ARG A 119 4.82 4.52 34.58
N LYS A 120 5.23 5.54 33.82
CA LYS A 120 5.69 6.82 34.40
C LYS A 120 4.56 7.68 34.95
N ARG A 121 3.34 7.53 34.43
CA ARG A 121 2.14 8.15 35.01
C ARG A 121 1.86 7.67 36.44
N ALA A 122 2.06 6.38 36.71
CA ALA A 122 1.87 5.83 38.06
C ALA A 122 2.86 6.43 39.09
N VAL A 123 4.01 6.93 38.61
CA VAL A 123 5.13 7.41 39.45
C VAL A 123 5.36 8.94 39.31
N ASN A 124 4.52 9.65 38.54
CA ASN A 124 4.67 11.09 38.22
C ASN A 124 6.07 11.48 37.70
N LEU A 125 6.69 10.62 36.87
CA LEU A 125 8.01 10.87 36.27
C LEU A 125 7.89 11.64 34.93
N SER A 126 8.94 12.40 34.59
CA SER A 126 9.03 13.12 33.31
C SER A 126 8.97 12.18 32.10
N LEU A 127 8.16 12.56 31.09
CA LEU A 127 7.95 11.84 29.83
C LEU A 127 8.86 12.33 28.68
N ALA A 128 9.74 13.30 28.94
CA ALA A 128 10.50 13.98 27.89
C ALA A 128 11.44 13.05 27.11
N SER A 129 12.08 12.10 27.80
CA SER A 129 12.99 11.12 27.16
C SER A 129 12.25 10.14 26.25
N GLU A 130 11.04 9.74 26.63
CA GLU A 130 10.21 8.79 25.87
C GLU A 130 9.70 9.43 24.58
N VAL A 131 9.23 10.68 24.70
CA VAL A 131 8.81 11.48 23.55
C VAL A 131 9.97 11.66 22.57
N GLU A 132 11.18 11.96 23.06
CA GLU A 132 12.38 12.09 22.21
C GLU A 132 12.75 10.77 21.52
N SER A 133 12.71 9.64 22.26
CA SER A 133 12.96 8.30 21.70
C SER A 133 11.98 7.97 20.56
N TYR A 134 10.68 8.22 20.78
CA TYR A 134 9.65 8.04 19.76
C TYR A 134 9.97 8.87 18.51
N PHE A 135 10.31 10.16 18.65
CA PHE A 135 10.64 11.01 17.50
C PHE A 135 11.89 10.53 16.74
N CYS A 136 12.91 10.04 17.45
CA CYS A 136 14.08 9.43 16.84
C CYS A 136 13.69 8.21 15.98
N SER A 137 12.87 7.31 16.51
CA SER A 137 12.36 6.13 15.79
C SER A 137 11.47 6.52 14.61
N ARG A 138 10.50 7.42 14.82
CA ARG A 138 9.61 7.94 13.78
C ARG A 138 10.39 8.57 12.62
N LYS A 139 11.46 9.30 12.90
CA LYS A 139 12.35 9.88 11.88
C LYS A 139 13.08 8.81 11.05
N LYS A 140 13.55 7.73 11.70
CA LYS A 140 14.17 6.59 10.99
C LYS A 140 13.17 5.90 10.08
N ILE A 141 11.96 5.63 10.58
CA ILE A 141 10.85 5.06 9.81
C ILE A 141 10.51 5.92 8.59
N LYS A 142 10.30 7.23 8.76
CA LYS A 142 10.05 8.17 7.65
C LYS A 142 11.15 8.11 6.59
N LYS A 143 12.41 8.03 7.02
CA LYS A 143 13.58 7.96 6.13
C LYS A 143 13.65 6.63 5.36
N LEU A 144 13.35 5.51 6.01
CA LEU A 144 13.29 4.21 5.36
C LEU A 144 12.16 4.18 4.33
N ALA A 145 10.95 4.60 4.72
CA ALA A 145 9.79 4.67 3.82
C ALA A 145 10.06 5.55 2.58
N SER A 146 10.68 6.73 2.75
CA SER A 146 10.99 7.60 1.60
C SER A 146 12.07 7.03 0.68
N LYS A 147 13.05 6.31 1.25
CA LYS A 147 14.07 5.59 0.46
C LYS A 147 13.43 4.48 -0.35
N THR A 148 12.56 3.67 0.26
CA THR A 148 11.85 2.56 -0.39
C THR A 148 10.93 3.08 -1.50
N LEU A 149 10.21 4.19 -1.27
CA LEU A 149 9.39 4.84 -2.28
C LEU A 149 10.23 5.31 -3.48
N SER A 150 11.40 5.89 -3.21
CA SER A 150 12.30 6.37 -4.26
C SER A 150 12.89 5.22 -5.09
N SER A 151 13.19 4.07 -4.46
CA SER A 151 13.61 2.88 -5.20
C SER A 151 12.48 2.28 -6.03
N LEU A 152 11.27 2.19 -5.47
CA LEU A 152 10.10 1.66 -6.17
C LEU A 152 9.80 2.46 -7.45
N LYS A 153 9.74 3.80 -7.35
CA LYS A 153 9.57 4.70 -8.50
C LYS A 153 10.65 4.60 -9.55
N ARG A 154 11.89 4.29 -9.15
CA ARG A 154 13.00 4.08 -10.09
C ARG A 154 12.84 2.76 -10.84
N MET A 155 12.38 1.72 -10.15
CA MET A 155 12.18 0.39 -10.71
C MET A 155 10.97 0.36 -11.66
N GLU A 156 9.89 1.05 -11.30
CA GLU A 156 8.71 1.23 -12.16
C GLU A 156 9.09 1.84 -13.52
N LYS A 157 9.82 2.96 -13.52
CA LYS A 157 10.31 3.60 -14.76
C LYS A 157 11.21 2.71 -15.61
N GLN A 158 11.95 1.79 -15.00
CA GLN A 158 12.79 0.83 -15.73
C GLN A 158 11.98 -0.30 -16.35
N ASN A 159 10.81 -0.63 -15.79
CA ASN A 159 9.90 -1.64 -16.31
C ASN A 159 9.04 -1.09 -17.45
N ASP A 160 8.61 0.17 -17.40
CA ASP A 160 7.89 0.83 -18.50
C ASP A 160 8.70 0.81 -19.81
N LEU A 161 10.02 1.02 -19.71
CA LEU A 161 10.94 0.98 -20.86
C LEU A 161 11.11 -0.42 -21.48
N LYS A 162 10.71 -1.49 -20.79
CA LYS A 162 10.85 -2.88 -21.26
C LYS A 162 9.58 -3.43 -21.92
N ASN A 163 8.43 -2.76 -21.75
CA ASN A 163 7.12 -3.30 -22.10
C ASN A 163 6.63 -2.97 -23.53
N ASP A 164 7.43 -2.24 -24.33
CA ASP A 164 7.04 -1.68 -25.63
C ASP A 164 6.82 -2.71 -26.78
N SER A 165 6.78 -4.02 -26.50
CA SER A 165 6.82 -5.05 -27.57
C SER A 165 6.05 -6.35 -27.31
N LEU A 166 4.98 -6.35 -26.50
CA LEU A 166 4.29 -7.60 -26.14
C LEU A 166 2.83 -7.61 -26.57
N GLU A 167 2.51 -8.61 -27.40
CA GLU A 167 1.19 -8.91 -27.95
C GLU A 167 0.12 -9.15 -26.86
N ASP A 168 -1.10 -8.87 -27.27
CA ASP A 168 -2.32 -8.66 -26.48
C ASP A 168 -2.94 -9.98 -25.99
N GLU A 169 -2.22 -10.75 -25.16
CA GLU A 169 -2.79 -11.92 -24.49
C GLU A 169 -3.50 -11.49 -23.20
N ALA A 170 -4.81 -11.72 -23.13
CA ALA A 170 -5.67 -11.24 -22.05
C ALA A 170 -5.19 -11.68 -20.66
N ALA A 171 -4.69 -12.93 -20.55
CA ALA A 171 -4.14 -13.48 -19.31
C ALA A 171 -2.89 -12.74 -18.82
N LEU A 172 -1.98 -12.37 -19.73
CA LEU A 172 -0.77 -11.61 -19.39
C LEU A 172 -1.09 -10.18 -19.01
N ASN A 173 -2.02 -9.55 -19.72
CA ASN A 173 -2.47 -8.20 -19.40
C ASN A 173 -3.14 -8.14 -18.03
N LEU A 174 -3.91 -9.16 -17.66
CA LEU A 174 -4.50 -9.26 -16.32
C LEU A 174 -3.42 -9.34 -15.23
N LEU A 175 -2.40 -10.20 -15.40
CA LEU A 175 -1.27 -10.29 -14.46
C LEU A 175 -0.46 -8.98 -14.38
N ARG A 176 -0.31 -8.26 -15.49
CA ARG A 176 0.31 -6.91 -15.48
C ARG A 176 -0.50 -5.92 -14.66
N GLN A 177 -1.82 -5.91 -14.82
CA GLN A 177 -2.69 -5.03 -14.03
C GLN A 177 -2.61 -5.36 -12.53
N VAL A 178 -2.52 -6.65 -12.16
CA VAL A 178 -2.29 -7.06 -10.77
C VAL A 178 -0.93 -6.56 -10.27
N HIS A 179 0.13 -6.68 -11.07
CA HIS A 179 1.43 -6.15 -10.70
C HIS A 179 1.40 -4.63 -10.46
N LEU A 180 0.75 -3.87 -11.34
CA LEU A 180 0.56 -2.43 -11.19
C LEU A 180 -0.29 -2.07 -9.96
N ALA A 181 -1.33 -2.84 -9.67
CA ALA A 181 -2.14 -2.67 -8.46
C ALA A 181 -1.30 -2.86 -7.17
N ASN A 182 -0.40 -3.84 -7.14
CA ASN A 182 0.54 -4.01 -6.03
C ASN A 182 1.43 -2.77 -5.86
N ILE A 183 2.03 -2.29 -6.96
CA ILE A 183 2.89 -1.10 -6.93
C ILE A 183 2.11 0.11 -6.39
N SER A 184 0.95 0.42 -6.97
CA SER A 184 0.12 1.56 -6.57
C SER A 184 -0.25 1.53 -5.08
N VAL A 185 -0.70 0.37 -4.57
CA VAL A 185 -1.06 0.22 -3.16
C VAL A 185 0.15 0.38 -2.24
N PHE A 186 1.30 -0.21 -2.60
CA PHE A 186 2.54 -0.04 -1.83
C PHE A 186 3.05 1.41 -1.87
N GLU A 187 2.98 2.09 -3.01
CA GLU A 187 3.33 3.51 -3.13
C GLU A 187 2.45 4.38 -2.24
N SER A 188 1.14 4.16 -2.30
CA SER A 188 0.14 4.83 -1.47
C SER A 188 0.48 4.68 0.02
N PHE A 189 0.85 3.47 0.44
CA PHE A 189 1.22 3.22 1.83
C PHE A 189 2.55 3.88 2.23
N LEU A 190 3.57 3.79 1.37
CA LEU A 190 4.85 4.46 1.58
C LEU A 190 4.70 5.99 1.65
N CYS A 191 3.76 6.57 0.88
CA CYS A 191 3.42 7.99 0.94
C CYS A 191 2.79 8.35 2.30
N PHE A 192 1.89 7.52 2.83
CA PHE A 192 1.34 7.69 4.18
C PHE A 192 2.45 7.70 5.25
N LEU A 193 3.38 6.74 5.16
CA LEU A 193 4.46 6.59 6.15
C LEU A 193 5.51 7.70 6.08
N SER A 194 5.82 8.18 4.87
CA SER A 194 6.88 9.17 4.61
C SER A 194 6.41 10.62 4.63
N ARG A 195 5.11 10.87 4.86
CA ARG A 195 4.52 12.20 4.81
C ARG A 195 5.30 13.18 5.71
N PRO A 196 5.77 14.31 5.13
CA PRO A 196 6.50 15.30 5.89
C PRO A 196 5.55 15.95 6.90
N HIS A 197 6.02 16.08 8.13
CA HIS A 197 5.38 16.93 9.11
C HIS A 197 5.18 18.32 8.48
N MET A 198 3.94 18.80 8.38
CA MET A 198 3.69 20.21 8.10
C MET A 198 4.31 20.98 9.26
N ARG A 199 5.55 21.43 9.07
CA ARG A 199 6.19 22.34 10.01
C ARG A 199 5.26 23.55 10.10
N SER A 200 4.69 23.80 11.28
CA SER A 200 4.28 25.16 11.61
C SER A 200 5.54 26.03 11.52
N SER A 201 5.65 26.78 10.43
CA SER A 201 6.56 27.91 10.21
C SER A 201 7.64 28.14 11.27
N SER A 202 8.80 27.50 11.13
CA SER A 202 10.05 28.12 11.57
C SER A 202 10.59 28.90 10.37
N TRP A 203 10.10 30.12 10.19
CA TRP A 203 10.64 31.07 9.20
C TRP A 203 12.14 31.28 9.44
N PRO A 204 12.98 31.33 8.40
CA PRO A 204 14.10 32.26 8.38
C PRO A 204 13.52 33.67 8.28
N LEU A 205 13.90 34.53 9.22
CA LEU A 205 13.60 35.96 9.17
C LEU A 205 13.99 36.55 7.80
N VAL A 206 13.13 37.45 7.33
CA VAL A 206 13.21 38.29 6.11
C VAL A 206 12.53 37.72 4.86
N SER A 207 11.22 37.96 4.76
CA SER A 207 10.72 39.03 3.89
C SER A 207 9.20 39.20 4.06
N LYS A 208 8.80 40.46 4.29
CA LYS A 208 7.42 40.94 4.22
C LYS A 208 6.91 40.74 2.79
N VAL A 209 6.14 39.69 2.56
CA VAL A 209 5.27 39.57 1.38
C VAL A 209 3.86 39.35 1.89
N MET A 210 2.97 40.23 1.41
CA MET A 210 1.58 40.34 1.83
C MET A 210 0.85 39.00 1.69
N TRP A 211 0.12 38.62 2.74
CA TRP A 211 -0.79 37.49 2.72
C TRP A 211 -2.04 37.90 1.93
N THR A 212 -1.95 37.84 0.61
CA THR A 212 -3.14 37.83 -0.23
C THR A 212 -3.76 36.45 -0.07
N LYS A 213 -4.89 36.42 0.65
CA LYS A 213 -5.91 35.38 0.73
C LYS A 213 -5.93 34.50 -0.53
N ARG A 214 -5.14 33.43 -0.53
CA ARG A 214 -5.32 32.32 -1.47
C ARG A 214 -6.25 31.33 -0.79
N VAL A 215 -7.47 31.25 -1.30
CA VAL A 215 -8.35 30.11 -1.10
C VAL A 215 -7.62 28.91 -1.70
N SER A 216 -6.89 28.19 -0.85
CA SER A 216 -6.33 26.88 -1.16
C SER A 216 -7.35 25.85 -0.72
N SER A 217 -8.13 25.33 -1.66
CA SER A 217 -8.85 24.07 -1.47
C SER A 217 -7.83 22.98 -1.12
N GLY A 218 -8.09 22.22 -0.06
CA GLY A 218 -7.27 21.07 0.37
C GLY A 218 -6.28 21.37 1.49
N ALA A 219 -6.73 21.85 2.64
CA ALA A 219 -6.00 21.56 3.88
C ALA A 219 -6.09 20.04 4.08
N SER A 220 -5.04 19.30 3.71
CA SER A 220 -4.99 17.88 4.02
C SER A 220 -5.03 17.74 5.53
N GLU A 221 -6.11 17.14 6.03
CA GLU A 221 -6.25 16.74 7.42
C GLU A 221 -5.01 15.91 7.84
N ALA A 222 -4.50 16.16 9.05
CA ALA A 222 -3.34 15.45 9.56
C ALA A 222 -3.68 13.96 9.67
N ASN A 223 -2.74 13.10 9.27
CA ASN A 223 -2.95 11.67 9.47
C ASN A 223 -2.81 11.29 10.95
N GLU A 224 -3.28 10.12 11.36
CA GLU A 224 -3.31 9.69 12.77
C GLU A 224 -1.90 9.68 13.40
N ALA A 225 -0.87 9.37 12.60
CA ALA A 225 0.53 9.42 13.05
C ALA A 225 1.04 10.87 13.21
N GLU A 226 0.59 11.80 12.37
CA GLU A 226 0.89 13.24 12.48
C GLU A 226 0.12 13.87 13.64
N GLU A 227 -1.12 13.44 13.88
CA GLU A 227 -1.91 13.85 15.03
C GLU A 227 -1.23 13.42 16.34
N LEU A 228 -0.70 12.19 16.39
CA LEU A 228 0.10 11.73 17.52
C LEU A 228 1.38 12.58 17.67
N ASP A 229 2.10 12.85 16.57
CA ASP A 229 3.29 13.71 16.57
C ASP A 229 2.95 15.11 17.16
N ILE A 230 1.83 15.72 16.78
CA ILE A 230 1.39 17.05 17.26
C ILE A 230 1.07 17.02 18.76
N ASN A 231 0.33 16.02 19.22
CA ASN A 231 -0.06 15.92 20.62
C ASN A 231 1.15 15.66 21.54
N LEU A 232 2.13 14.87 21.07
CA LEU A 232 3.39 14.64 21.81
C LEU A 232 4.24 15.91 21.91
N LEU A 233 4.28 16.74 20.86
CA LEU A 233 4.95 18.05 20.93
C LEU A 233 4.26 19.00 21.92
N SER A 234 2.92 19.03 21.92
CA SER A 234 2.13 19.81 22.87
C SER A 234 2.45 19.39 24.31
N LEU A 235 2.46 18.07 24.58
CA LEU A 235 2.77 17.50 25.89
C LEU A 235 4.19 17.83 26.37
N LYS A 236 5.17 17.92 25.45
CA LYS A 236 6.54 18.34 25.78
C LYS A 236 6.62 19.80 26.24
N SER A 237 5.69 20.65 25.79
CA SER A 237 5.68 22.10 26.04
C SER A 237 4.78 22.54 27.20
N SER A 238 3.77 21.74 27.58
CA SER A 238 2.78 22.10 28.59
C SER A 238 3.22 21.72 30.01
N LYS A 239 2.87 22.56 31.00
CA LYS A 239 3.07 22.25 32.44
C LYS A 239 1.96 21.37 33.03
N VAL A 240 0.89 21.08 32.27
CA VAL A 240 -0.32 20.36 32.74
C VAL A 240 -0.32 18.94 32.16
N GLN A 241 0.33 18.02 32.86
CA GLN A 241 0.76 16.74 32.27
C GLN A 241 -0.31 15.62 32.26
N ASN A 242 -1.27 15.63 33.18
CA ASN A 242 -2.02 14.39 33.48
C ASN A 242 -3.26 14.14 32.58
N ILE A 243 -3.99 15.19 32.17
CA ILE A 243 -5.17 15.04 31.30
C ILE A 243 -4.74 14.82 29.84
N GLN A 244 -3.78 15.62 29.34
CA GLN A 244 -3.26 15.49 27.97
C GLN A 244 -2.58 14.15 27.70
N ALA A 245 -1.90 13.55 28.69
CA ALA A 245 -1.28 12.24 28.53
C ALA A 245 -2.30 11.09 28.34
N CYS A 246 -3.52 11.23 28.86
CA CYS A 246 -4.57 10.22 28.69
C CYS A 246 -5.08 10.19 27.24
N ASP A 247 -5.28 11.36 26.65
CA ASP A 247 -5.76 11.49 25.28
C ASP A 247 -4.69 11.04 24.28
N VAL A 248 -3.41 11.36 24.53
CA VAL A 248 -2.26 10.84 23.77
C VAL A 248 -2.23 9.31 23.80
N LEU A 249 -2.46 8.67 24.95
CA LEU A 249 -2.48 7.21 25.06
C LEU A 249 -3.64 6.58 24.27
N LYS A 250 -4.83 7.18 24.29
CA LYS A 250 -5.97 6.69 23.49
C LYS A 250 -5.67 6.78 21.99
N LEU A 251 -5.11 7.90 21.55
CA LEU A 251 -4.72 8.09 20.16
C LEU A 251 -3.61 7.12 19.74
N ALA A 252 -2.60 6.93 20.59
CA ALA A 252 -1.53 5.96 20.36
C ALA A 252 -2.05 4.53 20.24
N GLY A 253 -2.95 4.10 21.13
CA GLY A 253 -3.57 2.77 21.07
C GLY A 253 -4.46 2.58 19.83
N ALA A 254 -5.21 3.59 19.41
CA ALA A 254 -5.98 3.53 18.17
C ALA A 254 -5.08 3.39 16.94
N LEU A 255 -3.99 4.15 16.89
CA LEU A 255 -2.97 4.05 15.84
C LEU A 255 -2.28 2.69 15.86
N GLU A 256 -1.91 2.17 17.03
CA GLU A 256 -1.30 0.85 17.20
C GLU A 256 -2.20 -0.27 16.67
N SER A 257 -3.49 -0.24 17.01
CA SER A 257 -4.48 -1.19 16.51
C SER A 257 -4.57 -1.18 14.99
N GLY A 258 -4.69 0.01 14.39
CA GLY A 258 -4.78 0.12 12.92
C GLY A 258 -3.48 -0.27 12.21
N ILE A 259 -2.32 -0.01 12.82
CA ILE A 259 -1.03 -0.50 12.31
C ILE A 259 -0.95 -2.04 12.42
N GLY A 260 -1.55 -2.63 13.46
CA GLY A 260 -1.69 -4.09 13.58
C GLY A 260 -2.50 -4.71 12.44
N GLU A 261 -3.64 -4.11 12.08
CA GLU A 261 -4.44 -4.56 10.94
C GLU A 261 -3.65 -4.49 9.61
N ILE A 262 -2.87 -3.42 9.44
CA ILE A 262 -1.97 -3.27 8.28
C ILE A 262 -0.89 -4.36 8.28
N GLU A 263 -0.29 -4.66 9.44
CA GLU A 263 0.72 -5.72 9.59
C GLU A 263 0.15 -7.07 9.13
N ASP A 264 -1.02 -7.45 9.63
CA ASP A 264 -1.69 -8.71 9.28
C ASP A 264 -2.04 -8.78 7.79
N ALA A 265 -2.50 -7.66 7.20
CA ALA A 265 -2.81 -7.59 5.78
C ALA A 265 -1.55 -7.78 4.91
N LEU A 266 -0.44 -7.13 5.26
CA LEU A 266 0.84 -7.29 4.56
C LEU A 266 1.37 -8.72 4.67
N ASP A 267 1.23 -9.33 5.84
CA ASP A 267 1.57 -10.73 6.09
C ASP A 267 0.82 -11.69 5.16
N CYS A 268 -0.47 -11.41 4.93
CA CYS A 268 -1.28 -12.16 3.98
C CYS A 268 -0.83 -11.92 2.53
N ILE A 269 -0.65 -10.65 2.15
CA ILE A 269 -0.22 -10.27 0.79
C ILE A 269 1.14 -10.88 0.46
N PHE A 270 2.10 -10.84 1.38
CA PHE A 270 3.42 -11.44 1.19
C PHE A 270 3.30 -12.93 0.88
N ARG A 271 2.51 -13.67 1.68
CA ARG A 271 2.24 -15.10 1.44
C ARG A 271 1.59 -15.33 0.08
N CYS A 272 0.62 -14.51 -0.31
CA CYS A 272 -0.04 -14.66 -1.61
C CYS A 272 0.90 -14.34 -2.77
N LEU A 273 1.75 -13.31 -2.67
CA LEU A 273 2.78 -12.98 -3.66
C LEU A 273 3.76 -14.16 -3.86
N VAL A 274 4.19 -14.80 -2.77
CA VAL A 274 5.02 -16.01 -2.85
C VAL A 274 4.28 -17.14 -3.58
N LYS A 275 3.03 -17.42 -3.21
CA LYS A 275 2.21 -18.46 -3.87
C LYS A 275 2.03 -18.19 -5.36
N THR A 276 1.64 -16.96 -5.72
CA THR A 276 1.48 -16.53 -7.12
C THR A 276 2.77 -16.73 -7.89
N ARG A 277 3.91 -16.30 -7.35
CA ARG A 277 5.23 -16.50 -7.97
C ARG A 277 5.53 -17.98 -8.20
N VAL A 278 5.29 -18.84 -7.21
CA VAL A 278 5.49 -20.30 -7.32
C VAL A 278 4.59 -20.89 -8.41
N SER A 279 3.31 -20.50 -8.46
CA SER A 279 2.38 -20.93 -9.51
C SER A 279 2.88 -20.53 -10.90
N LEU A 280 3.34 -19.30 -11.08
CA LEU A 280 3.89 -18.83 -12.36
C LEU A 280 5.17 -19.59 -12.76
N LEU A 281 6.07 -19.84 -11.81
CA LEU A 281 7.27 -20.65 -12.04
C LEU A 281 6.92 -22.08 -12.47
N ASN A 282 5.93 -22.69 -11.82
CA ASN A 282 5.46 -24.03 -12.16
C ASN A 282 4.93 -24.06 -13.60
N ILE A 283 4.12 -23.08 -14.01
CA ILE A 283 3.58 -22.95 -15.37
C ILE A 283 4.70 -22.79 -16.42
N ILE A 284 5.78 -22.06 -16.10
CA ILE A 284 6.94 -21.91 -17.00
C ILE A 284 7.75 -23.21 -17.09
N SER A 285 7.77 -24.00 -16.02
CA SER A 285 8.58 -25.22 -15.94
C SER A 285 7.87 -26.48 -16.48
N SER A 286 6.54 -26.44 -16.61
CA SER A 286 5.70 -27.53 -17.15
C SER A 286 5.72 -27.56 -18.67
#